data_AF-K3X5G6-F1
#
_entry.id   AF-K3X5G6-F1
#
_cell.length_a   1.000
_cell.length_b   1.000
_cell.length_c   1.000
_cell.angle_alpha   90.00
_cell.angle_beta   90.00
_cell.angle_gamma   90.00
#
_symmetry.space_group_name_H-M   'P 1'
#
loop_
_entity.id
_entity.type
_entity.pdbx_description
1 polymer ?
#
loop_
_entity_poly.entity_id
_entity_poly.type
_entity_poly.pdbx_seq_one_letter_code
_entity_poly.pdbx_strand_id
1 'polypeptide(L)'
;MSKMIKPSVATRSLDNFLVPGMLDSTISDALSVMKKLCEEMKESRILCLRVHNRFLFLRFEVENKPIGTRIQSDLILKYGACVGDFVRFLRKHVHRNILSRLAANRRILYKIMTTHQELDYFFYKVYLGSRPEMRTWKDKWSSDVQMQLQQLAEFLSIRSVVDDELS
;
A
#
# COMPACT_ATOMS: atom_id res chain seq x y z
N MET A 1 -46.62 -10.06 -25.56
CA MET A 1 -45.17 -10.30 -25.71
C MET A 1 -44.42 -9.07 -25.21
N SER A 2 -44.06 -9.05 -23.92
CA SER A 2 -43.25 -7.96 -23.36
C SER A 2 -41.77 -8.28 -23.53
N LYS A 3 -41.04 -7.41 -24.22
CA LYS A 3 -39.59 -7.51 -24.38
C LYS A 3 -38.91 -7.43 -23.02
N MET A 4 -38.23 -8.49 -22.61
CA MET A 4 -37.28 -8.45 -21.50
C MET A 4 -36.16 -7.48 -21.84
N ILE A 5 -36.16 -6.32 -21.21
CA ILE A 5 -35.00 -5.44 -21.16
C ILE A 5 -34.07 -6.06 -20.12
N LYS A 6 -32.96 -6.65 -20.55
CA LYS A 6 -31.80 -6.86 -19.67
C LYS A 6 -30.83 -5.69 -19.87
N PRO A 7 -30.63 -4.82 -18.87
CA PRO A 7 -29.39 -4.09 -18.74
C PRO A 7 -28.53 -4.76 -17.66
N SER A 8 -27.42 -5.31 -18.13
CA SER A 8 -26.26 -5.78 -17.38
C SER A 8 -25.88 -4.88 -16.21
N VAL A 9 -25.91 -5.39 -14.98
CA VAL A 9 -25.18 -4.78 -13.86
C VAL A 9 -24.42 -5.87 -13.12
N ALA A 10 -23.38 -6.40 -13.75
CA ALA A 10 -22.32 -7.05 -12.99
C ALA A 10 -21.56 -5.93 -12.26
N THR A 11 -21.97 -5.60 -11.05
CA THR A 11 -21.14 -4.84 -10.10
C THR A 11 -19.93 -5.68 -9.73
N ARG A 12 -18.87 -5.58 -10.53
CA ARG A 12 -17.63 -6.32 -10.29
C ARG A 12 -17.03 -5.89 -8.96
N SER A 13 -16.61 -6.88 -8.15
CA SER A 13 -15.83 -6.63 -6.94
C SER A 13 -14.54 -5.91 -7.31
N LEU A 14 -14.05 -5.02 -6.43
CA LEU A 14 -12.75 -4.36 -6.61
C LEU A 14 -11.65 -5.41 -6.79
N ASP A 15 -11.80 -6.53 -6.09
CA ASP A 15 -10.92 -7.68 -6.17
C ASP A 15 -10.64 -8.21 -7.55
N ASN A 16 -11.59 -8.16 -8.47
CA ASN A 16 -11.43 -8.81 -9.76
C ASN A 16 -10.78 -7.89 -10.80
N PHE A 17 -10.46 -6.64 -10.45
CA PHE A 17 -9.80 -5.72 -11.36
C PHE A 17 -8.31 -6.00 -11.41
N LEU A 18 -7.77 -5.96 -12.62
CA LEU A 18 -6.34 -6.14 -12.86
C LEU A 18 -5.55 -4.91 -12.41
N VAL A 19 -4.37 -5.17 -11.87
CA VAL A 19 -3.43 -4.12 -11.46
C VAL A 19 -2.54 -3.73 -12.64
N PRO A 20 -2.54 -2.46 -13.07
CA PRO A 20 -1.65 -1.98 -14.12
C PRO A 20 -0.17 -2.28 -13.81
N GLY A 21 0.53 -2.89 -14.77
CA GLY A 21 1.95 -3.20 -14.64
C GLY A 21 2.26 -4.43 -13.77
N MET A 22 1.25 -5.26 -13.45
CA MET A 22 1.42 -6.59 -12.87
C MET A 22 0.77 -7.64 -13.79
N LEU A 23 1.49 -8.71 -14.13
CA LEU A 23 1.04 -9.74 -15.07
C LEU A 23 -0.18 -10.48 -14.48
N ASP A 24 -1.34 -10.32 -15.11
CA ASP A 24 -2.64 -10.93 -14.79
C ASP A 24 -3.00 -10.96 -13.29
N SER A 25 -2.42 -10.04 -12.53
CA SER A 25 -2.59 -9.98 -11.09
C SER A 25 -3.77 -9.10 -10.76
N THR A 26 -4.70 -9.65 -10.00
CA THR A 26 -5.84 -8.88 -9.52
C THR A 26 -5.44 -7.95 -8.37
N ILE A 27 -6.31 -7.01 -7.99
CA ILE A 27 -6.08 -6.16 -6.82
C ILE A 27 -5.94 -7.01 -5.55
N SER A 28 -6.74 -8.07 -5.39
CA SER A 28 -6.63 -8.96 -4.23
C SER A 28 -5.28 -9.69 -4.18
N ASP A 29 -4.80 -10.17 -5.34
CA ASP A 29 -3.49 -10.81 -5.45
C ASP A 29 -2.36 -9.83 -5.13
N ALA A 30 -2.43 -8.61 -5.68
CA ALA A 30 -1.42 -7.58 -5.48
C ALA A 30 -1.35 -7.11 -4.01
N LEU A 31 -2.48 -7.01 -3.31
CA LEU A 31 -2.51 -6.71 -1.88
C LEU A 31 -1.91 -7.85 -1.05
N SER A 32 -2.16 -9.11 -1.44
CA SER A 32 -1.56 -10.27 -0.78
C SER A 32 -0.03 -10.30 -0.96
N VAL A 33 0.45 -9.97 -2.17
CA VAL A 33 1.89 -9.80 -2.46
C VAL A 33 2.46 -8.62 -1.66
N MET A 34 1.75 -7.49 -1.61
CA MET A 34 2.17 -6.31 -0.85
C MET A 34 2.37 -6.66 0.62
N LYS A 35 1.43 -7.41 1.25
CA LYS A 35 1.56 -7.83 2.64
C LYS A 35 2.87 -8.56 2.91
N LYS A 36 3.19 -9.58 2.10
CA LYS A 36 4.41 -10.38 2.24
C LYS A 36 5.66 -9.48 2.14
N LEU A 37 5.70 -8.63 1.12
CA LEU A 37 6.82 -7.71 0.92
C LEU A 37 6.95 -6.70 2.07
N CYS A 38 5.85 -6.19 2.62
CA CYS A 38 5.86 -5.32 3.80
C CYS A 38 6.45 -6.04 5.02
N GLU A 39 6.12 -7.32 5.22
CA GLU A 39 6.65 -8.14 6.32
C GLU A 39 8.16 -8.36 6.20
N GLU A 40 8.69 -8.40 4.97
CA GLU A 40 10.11 -8.61 4.68
C GLU A 40 10.97 -7.32 4.76
N MET A 41 10.38 -6.11 4.78
CA MET A 41 11.08 -4.80 4.73
C MET A 41 11.95 -4.43 5.97
N LYS A 42 12.29 -5.39 6.83
CA LYS A 42 13.12 -5.25 8.05
C LYS A 42 12.79 -3.97 8.84
N GLU A 43 13.66 -2.97 8.83
CA GLU A 43 13.53 -1.72 9.59
C GLU A 43 12.28 -0.90 9.22
N SER A 44 11.80 -1.03 7.98
CA SER A 44 10.65 -0.27 7.47
C SER A 44 9.35 -1.06 7.55
N ARG A 45 9.35 -2.26 8.16
CA ARG A 45 8.21 -3.18 8.20
C ARG A 45 6.94 -2.50 8.72
N ILE A 46 7.01 -1.84 9.88
CA ILE A 46 5.83 -1.23 10.50
C ILE A 46 5.25 -0.13 9.61
N LEU A 47 6.09 0.77 9.10
CA LEU A 47 5.68 1.85 8.19
C LEU A 47 4.99 1.30 6.94
N CYS A 48 5.53 0.23 6.33
CA CYS A 48 4.94 -0.39 5.15
C CYS A 48 3.61 -1.10 5.46
N LEU A 49 3.51 -1.78 6.61
CA LEU A 49 2.27 -2.42 7.06
C LEU A 49 1.16 -1.40 7.34
N ARG A 50 1.49 -0.19 7.83
CA ARG A 50 0.50 0.89 7.99
C ARG A 50 -0.13 1.29 6.66
N VAL A 51 0.67 1.41 5.60
CA VAL A 51 0.17 1.68 4.24
C VAL A 51 -0.74 0.55 3.77
N HIS A 52 -0.28 -0.70 3.87
CA HIS A 52 -1.05 -1.87 3.47
C HIS A 52 -2.42 -1.96 4.20
N ASN A 53 -2.45 -1.71 5.50
CA ASN A 53 -3.70 -1.75 6.27
C ASN A 53 -4.69 -0.67 5.81
N ARG A 54 -4.21 0.51 5.40
CA ARG A 54 -5.07 1.55 4.83
C ARG A 54 -5.61 1.17 3.45
N PHE A 55 -4.82 0.49 2.62
CA PHE A 55 -5.32 -0.09 1.37
C PHE A 55 -6.46 -1.08 1.64
N LEU A 56 -6.28 -2.00 2.59
CA LEU A 56 -7.31 -2.99 2.96
C LEU A 56 -8.58 -2.35 3.51
N PHE A 57 -8.43 -1.38 4.42
CA PHE A 57 -9.57 -0.66 4.98
C PHE A 57 -10.37 0.03 3.87
N LEU A 58 -9.69 0.74 2.97
CA LEU A 58 -10.33 1.43 1.86
C LEU A 58 -11.06 0.45 0.94
N ARG A 59 -10.43 -0.68 0.58
CA ARG A 59 -11.08 -1.75 -0.20
C ARG A 59 -12.34 -2.27 0.49
N PHE A 60 -12.24 -2.62 1.78
CA PHE A 60 -13.36 -3.18 2.54
C PHE A 60 -14.55 -2.22 2.60
N GLU A 61 -14.32 -0.95 2.93
CA GLU A 61 -15.37 0.07 2.99
C GLU A 61 -16.05 0.27 1.63
N VAL A 62 -15.31 0.09 0.54
CA VAL A 62 -15.80 0.24 -0.82
C VAL A 62 -16.63 -0.95 -1.27
N GLU A 63 -16.19 -2.17 -0.95
CA GLU A 63 -16.89 -3.40 -1.32
C GLU A 63 -18.23 -3.55 -0.58
N ASN A 64 -18.30 -3.03 0.65
CA ASN A 64 -19.50 -3.02 1.48
C ASN A 64 -20.52 -1.93 1.11
N LYS A 65 -20.22 -1.05 0.15
CA LYS A 65 -21.21 -0.09 -0.35
C LYS A 65 -22.30 -0.80 -1.16
N PRO A 66 -23.56 -0.30 -1.08
CA PRO A 66 -24.63 -0.77 -1.94
C PRO A 66 -24.19 -0.84 -3.42
N ILE A 67 -24.63 -1.89 -4.11
CA ILE A 67 -24.32 -2.19 -5.52
C ILE A 67 -24.48 -0.95 -6.43
N GLY A 68 -25.52 -0.13 -6.21
CA GLY A 68 -25.79 1.08 -6.99
C GLY A 68 -24.93 2.31 -6.67
N THR A 69 -24.05 2.26 -5.67
CA THR A 69 -23.17 3.38 -5.25
C THR A 69 -21.69 3.04 -5.38
N ARG A 70 -21.38 1.94 -6.08
CA ARG A 70 -20.01 1.49 -6.29
C ARG A 70 -19.23 2.45 -7.19
N ILE A 71 -17.93 2.51 -6.92
CA ILE A 71 -17.01 3.55 -7.40
C ILE A 71 -16.95 3.59 -8.94
N GLN A 72 -16.78 4.81 -9.47
CA GLN A 72 -16.37 5.06 -10.85
C GLN A 72 -15.14 4.23 -11.26
N SER A 73 -15.16 3.68 -12.48
CA SER A 73 -14.09 2.80 -12.98
C SER A 73 -12.72 3.47 -13.02
N ASP A 74 -12.63 4.79 -13.21
CA ASP A 74 -11.35 5.51 -13.22
C ASP A 74 -10.68 5.51 -11.83
N LEU A 75 -11.46 5.63 -10.76
CA LEU A 75 -10.94 5.61 -9.40
C LEU A 75 -10.49 4.20 -8.99
N ILE A 76 -11.16 3.16 -9.50
CA ILE A 76 -10.70 1.76 -9.35
C ILE A 76 -9.34 1.56 -10.04
N LEU A 77 -9.18 2.05 -11.27
CA LEU A 77 -7.92 1.97 -12.00
C LEU A 77 -6.80 2.74 -11.29
N LYS A 78 -7.08 3.94 -10.76
CA LYS A 78 -6.12 4.72 -9.96
C LYS A 78 -5.73 4.01 -8.67
N TYR A 79 -6.69 3.39 -7.98
CA TYR A 79 -6.41 2.60 -6.78
C TYR A 79 -5.51 1.41 -7.13
N GLY A 80 -5.84 0.66 -8.19
CA GLY A 80 -5.03 -0.45 -8.69
C GLY A 80 -3.61 0.01 -9.07
N ALA A 81 -3.47 1.14 -9.75
CA ALA A 81 -2.16 1.71 -10.08
C ALA A 81 -1.35 2.05 -8.82
N CYS A 82 -1.97 2.67 -7.81
CA CYS A 82 -1.33 3.00 -6.53
C CYS A 82 -0.86 1.72 -5.80
N VAL A 83 -1.67 0.66 -5.79
CA VAL A 83 -1.29 -0.67 -5.27
C VAL A 83 -0.06 -1.22 -6.02
N GLY A 84 -0.12 -1.24 -7.35
CA GLY A 84 0.97 -1.76 -8.20
C GLY A 84 2.27 -0.98 -8.04
N ASP A 85 2.20 0.35 -7.95
CA ASP A 85 3.36 1.21 -7.73
C ASP A 85 4.00 0.98 -6.37
N PHE A 86 3.19 0.77 -5.32
CA PHE A 86 3.72 0.47 -4.00
C PHE A 86 4.34 -0.94 -3.94
N VAL A 87 3.74 -1.94 -4.59
CA VAL A 87 4.35 -3.28 -4.75
C VAL A 87 5.69 -3.20 -5.48
N ARG A 88 5.77 -2.43 -6.59
CA ARG A 88 7.02 -2.24 -7.34
C ARG A 88 8.09 -1.56 -6.49
N PHE A 89 7.69 -0.57 -5.69
CA PHE A 89 8.56 0.07 -4.72
C PHE A 89 9.11 -0.94 -3.69
N LEU A 90 8.25 -1.76 -3.08
CA LEU A 90 8.69 -2.74 -2.08
C LEU A 90 9.66 -3.76 -2.69
N ARG A 91 9.35 -4.32 -3.87
CA ARG A 91 10.24 -5.26 -4.59
C ARG A 91 11.62 -4.67 -4.86
N LYS A 92 11.71 -3.37 -5.12
CA LYS A 92 12.99 -2.69 -5.36
C LYS A 92 13.89 -2.62 -4.13
N HIS A 93 13.32 -2.65 -2.92
CA HIS A 93 14.05 -2.36 -1.68
C HIS A 93 14.16 -3.56 -0.73
N VAL A 94 13.23 -4.51 -0.77
CA VAL A 94 13.15 -5.63 0.17
C VAL A 94 14.41 -6.50 0.18
N HIS A 95 14.98 -6.80 -0.99
CA HIS A 95 16.18 -7.64 -1.14
C HIS A 95 17.49 -6.85 -1.15
N ARG A 96 17.45 -5.53 -0.93
CA ARG A 96 18.68 -4.74 -0.82
C ARG A 96 19.36 -5.03 0.50
N ASN A 97 20.65 -4.74 0.58
CA ASN A 97 21.34 -4.72 1.86
C ASN A 97 20.94 -3.52 2.72
N ILE A 98 21.25 -3.61 4.01
CA ILE A 98 20.94 -2.56 5.00
C ILE A 98 21.63 -1.24 4.64
N LEU A 99 22.87 -1.27 4.13
CA LEU A 99 23.62 -0.08 3.75
C LEU A 99 22.97 0.66 2.56
N SER A 100 22.51 -0.08 1.55
CA SER A 100 21.78 0.50 0.42
C SER A 100 20.43 1.07 0.85
N ARG A 101 19.72 0.41 1.78
CA ARG A 101 18.47 0.97 2.34
C ARG A 101 18.73 2.19 3.20
N LEU A 102 19.80 2.23 3.98
CA LEU A 102 20.23 3.40 4.74
C LEU A 102 20.51 4.58 3.80
N ALA A 103 21.30 4.38 2.75
CA ALA A 103 21.60 5.41 1.75
C ALA A 103 20.32 5.91 1.04
N ALA A 104 19.34 5.02 0.84
CA ALA A 104 18.06 5.35 0.24
C ALA A 104 16.99 5.79 1.26
N ASN A 105 17.29 5.90 2.56
CA ASN A 105 16.27 5.96 3.62
C ASN A 105 15.32 7.16 3.43
N ARG A 106 15.88 8.33 3.15
CA ARG A 106 15.06 9.54 2.88
C ARG A 106 14.07 9.32 1.73
N ARG A 107 14.48 8.62 0.67
CA ARG A 107 13.63 8.29 -0.47
C ARG A 107 12.58 7.23 -0.14
N ILE A 108 12.93 6.24 0.67
CA ILE A 108 12.02 5.21 1.19
C ILE A 108 10.91 5.89 2.01
N LEU A 109 11.27 6.68 3.01
CA LEU A 109 10.31 7.41 3.85
C LEU A 109 9.42 8.34 3.03
N TYR A 110 10.00 9.06 2.07
CA TYR A 110 9.24 9.91 1.16
C TYR A 110 8.21 9.12 0.33
N LYS A 111 8.56 7.94 -0.21
CA LYS A 111 7.60 7.13 -0.96
C LYS A 111 6.47 6.58 -0.07
N ILE A 112 6.78 6.18 1.16
CA ILE A 112 5.75 5.70 2.11
C ILE A 112 4.79 6.85 2.46
N MET A 113 5.32 8.02 2.81
CA MET A 113 4.55 9.24 3.10
C MET A 113 3.64 9.64 1.93
N THR A 114 4.20 9.72 0.72
CA THR A 114 3.42 10.11 -0.46
C THR A 114 2.36 9.07 -0.81
N THR A 115 2.61 7.78 -0.59
CA THR A 115 1.58 6.74 -0.75
C THR A 115 0.44 6.91 0.27
N HIS A 116 0.75 7.30 1.52
CA HIS A 116 -0.29 7.66 2.48
C HIS A 116 -1.12 8.88 2.04
N GLN A 117 -0.49 9.88 1.42
CA GLN A 117 -1.18 11.07 0.90
C GLN A 117 -2.03 10.74 -0.34
N GLU A 118 -1.54 9.87 -1.23
CA GLU A 118 -2.32 9.32 -2.34
C GLU A 118 -3.55 8.57 -1.80
N LEU A 119 -3.40 7.78 -0.73
CA LEU A 119 -4.52 7.15 -0.03
C LEU A 119 -5.50 8.17 0.56
N ASP A 120 -5.04 9.27 1.16
CA ASP A 120 -5.93 10.34 1.64
C ASP A 120 -6.84 10.88 0.51
N TYR A 121 -6.31 11.04 -0.71
CA TYR A 121 -7.10 11.44 -1.87
C TYR A 121 -8.24 10.44 -2.16
N PHE A 122 -7.96 9.14 -2.15
CA PHE A 122 -8.99 8.12 -2.38
C PHE A 122 -10.06 8.16 -1.29
N PHE A 123 -9.67 8.25 -0.02
CA PHE A 123 -10.60 8.34 1.10
C PHE A 123 -11.57 9.51 0.93
N TYR A 124 -11.10 10.70 0.52
CA TYR A 124 -12.00 11.81 0.23
C TYR A 124 -12.95 11.51 -0.94
N LYS A 125 -12.46 10.92 -2.03
CA LYS A 125 -13.28 10.58 -3.21
C LYS A 125 -14.36 9.56 -2.93
N VAL A 126 -14.17 8.70 -1.94
CA VAL A 126 -15.18 7.72 -1.51
C VAL A 126 -15.93 8.14 -0.24
N TYR A 127 -15.89 9.42 0.13
CA TYR A 127 -16.62 9.98 1.29
C TYR A 127 -16.22 9.37 2.65
N LEU A 128 -14.97 8.93 2.77
CA LEU A 128 -14.36 8.41 4.01
C LEU A 128 -13.43 9.43 4.68
N GLY A 129 -13.46 10.71 4.29
CA GLY A 129 -12.55 11.74 4.79
C GLY A 129 -12.63 12.01 6.31
N SER A 130 -13.71 11.60 6.97
CA SER A 130 -13.88 11.70 8.42
C SER A 130 -13.39 10.48 9.20
N ARG A 131 -13.00 9.39 8.50
CA ARG A 131 -12.57 8.15 9.14
C ARG A 131 -11.25 8.33 9.92
N PRO A 132 -11.07 7.65 11.07
CA PRO A 132 -9.84 7.75 11.87
C PRO A 132 -8.56 7.50 11.07
N GLU A 133 -8.61 6.59 10.10
CA GLU A 133 -7.51 6.21 9.20
C GLU A 133 -6.93 7.40 8.43
N MET A 134 -7.62 8.53 8.31
CA MET A 134 -7.12 9.78 7.71
C MET A 134 -6.20 10.59 8.62
N ARG A 135 -6.31 10.38 9.93
CA ARG A 135 -5.56 11.10 10.98
C ARG A 135 -4.53 10.20 11.65
N THR A 136 -4.91 8.97 11.98
CA THR A 136 -4.08 8.03 12.75
C THR A 136 -2.70 7.79 12.15
N TRP A 137 -2.55 7.76 10.82
CA TRP A 137 -1.24 7.57 10.20
C TRP A 137 -0.34 8.80 10.36
N LYS A 138 -0.90 10.01 10.39
CA LYS A 138 -0.18 11.27 10.60
C LYS A 138 0.28 11.36 12.05
N ASP A 139 -0.63 11.05 12.97
CA ASP A 139 -0.35 11.06 14.41
C ASP A 139 0.77 10.08 14.80
N LYS A 140 0.81 8.91 14.13
CA LYS A 140 1.83 7.87 14.36
C LYS A 140 3.10 8.04 13.52
N TRP A 141 3.13 8.95 12.56
CA TRP A 141 4.23 9.04 11.60
C TRP A 141 5.58 9.25 12.30
N SER A 142 5.67 10.24 13.19
CA SER A 142 6.92 10.58 13.85
C SER A 142 7.45 9.44 14.73
N SER A 143 6.57 8.76 15.47
CA SER A 143 6.96 7.62 16.31
C SER A 143 7.37 6.41 15.47
N ASP A 144 6.65 6.12 14.38
CA ASP A 144 6.96 4.98 13.51
C ASP A 144 8.29 5.22 12.76
N VAL A 145 8.60 6.45 12.36
CA VAL A 145 9.91 6.83 11.79
C VAL A 145 11.02 6.73 12.84
N GLN A 146 10.79 7.20 14.07
CA GLN A 146 11.79 7.09 15.13
C GLN A 146 12.14 5.62 15.43
N MET A 147 11.13 4.75 15.49
CA MET A 147 11.33 3.30 15.66
C MET A 147 12.15 2.70 14.51
N GLN A 148 11.85 3.10 13.27
CA GLN A 148 12.61 2.67 12.10
C GLN A 148 14.08 3.10 12.15
N LEU A 149 14.36 4.33 12.58
CA LEU A 149 15.73 4.83 12.72
C LEU A 149 16.49 4.11 13.84
N GLN A 150 15.81 3.76 14.94
CA GLN A 150 16.40 2.95 16.01
C GLN A 150 16.78 1.55 15.50
N GLN A 151 15.89 0.89 14.76
CA GLN A 151 16.19 -0.41 14.15
C GLN A 151 17.35 -0.34 13.15
N LEU A 152 17.45 0.72 12.34
CA LEU A 152 18.62 0.94 11.49
C LEU A 152 19.91 1.03 12.31
N ALA A 153 19.91 1.82 13.38
CA ALA A 153 21.09 1.99 14.24
C ALA A 153 21.49 0.67 14.91
N GLU A 154 20.52 -0.13 15.35
CA GLU A 154 20.75 -1.46 15.92
C GLU A 154 21.43 -2.38 14.90
N PHE A 155 20.91 -2.49 13.66
CA PHE A 155 21.54 -3.31 12.62
C PHE A 155 22.98 -2.89 12.30
N LEU A 156 23.26 -1.59 12.30
CA LEU A 156 24.59 -1.05 12.00
C LEU A 156 25.59 -1.18 13.15
N SER A 157 25.10 -1.35 14.38
CA SER A 157 25.96 -1.59 15.56
C SER A 157 26.47 -3.03 15.63
N ILE A 158 25.87 -3.95 14.87
CA ILE A 158 26.29 -5.35 14.79
C ILE A 158 27.40 -5.46 13.76
N ARG A 159 28.64 -5.65 14.23
CA ARG A 159 29.84 -5.70 13.38
C ARG A 159 29.75 -6.74 12.26
N SER A 160 29.24 -7.93 12.53
CA SER A 160 29.07 -8.97 11.50
C SER A 160 28.09 -8.57 10.39
N VAL A 161 27.04 -7.82 10.72
CA VAL A 161 26.10 -7.30 9.70
C VAL A 161 26.82 -6.29 8.82
N VAL A 162 27.66 -5.42 9.38
CA VAL A 162 28.40 -4.46 8.55
C VAL A 162 29.45 -5.16 7.68
N ASP A 163 30.15 -6.16 8.23
CA ASP A 163 31.16 -6.93 7.52
C ASP A 163 30.55 -7.75 6.35
N ASP A 164 29.41 -8.42 6.57
CA ASP A 164 28.67 -9.17 5.54
C ASP A 164 28.13 -8.28 4.40
N GLU A 165 27.89 -6.99 4.68
CA GLU A 165 27.30 -6.05 3.72
C GLU A 165 28.36 -5.31 2.88
N LEU A 166 29.65 -5.47 3.24
CA LEU A 166 30.82 -4.89 2.56
C LEU A 166 31.64 -5.91 1.76
N SER A 167 31.43 -7.22 1.99
CA SER A 167 32.03 -8.32 1.23
C SER A 167 31.34 -8.59 -0.10
#